data_AF-A0A2N2B627-F1
#
_entry.id   AF-A0A2N2B627-F1
#
_cell.length_a   1.000
_cell.length_b   1.000
_cell.length_c   1.000
_cell.angle_alpha   90.00
_cell.angle_beta   90.00
_cell.angle_gamma   90.00
#
_symmetry.space_group_name_H-M   'P 1'
#
loop_
_entity.id
_entity.type
_entity.pdbx_description
1 polymer ?
#
loop_
_entity_poly.entity_id
_entity_poly.type
_entity_poly.pdbx_seq_one_letter_code
_entity_poly.pdbx_strand_id
1 'polypeptide(L)'
;GELKEAIKEILGLDSEYNCIIIGGGNMGHAIANYERFKREGVILKGVFDVDPLTVGTVIGSVVVKHMDELDEFIKSNEIDIAILCVPREVGQKVATQVTELGVKGILNFSPLDLDVPSDVVVENVNITDSLFTLTYLLGE
;
A
#
# COMPACT_ATOMS: atom_id res chain seq x y z
N GLY A 1 13.86 21.40 14.38
CA GLY A 1 13.10 22.42 15.12
C GLY A 1 11.97 21.71 15.83
N GLU A 2 11.66 22.09 17.06
CA GLU A 2 10.76 21.36 17.96
C GLU A 2 9.41 20.97 17.32
N LEU A 3 8.80 21.86 16.52
CA LEU A 3 7.55 21.56 15.81
C LEU A 3 7.68 20.41 14.79
N LYS A 4 8.84 20.31 14.11
CA LYS A 4 9.09 19.24 13.13
C LYS A 4 9.24 17.88 13.83
N GLU A 5 9.82 17.85 15.02
CA GLU A 5 9.99 16.62 15.80
C GLU A 5 8.64 16.18 16.39
N ALA A 6 7.83 17.11 16.93
CA ALA A 6 6.49 16.78 17.41
C ALA A 6 5.56 16.22 16.31
N ILE A 7 5.64 16.76 15.08
CA ILE A 7 4.88 16.23 13.94
C ILE A 7 5.34 14.81 13.57
N LYS A 8 6.65 14.53 13.63
CA LYS A 8 7.16 13.18 13.37
C LYS A 8 6.67 12.18 14.40
N GLU A 9 6.69 12.55 15.68
CA GLU A 9 6.25 11.69 16.78
C GLU A 9 4.74 11.37 16.66
N ILE A 10 3.91 12.38 16.35
CA ILE A 10 2.45 12.21 16.14
C ILE A 10 2.15 11.33 14.92
N LEU A 11 2.91 11.46 13.84
CA LEU A 11 2.75 10.68 12.62
C LEU A 11 3.46 9.32 12.66
N GLY A 12 4.14 8.98 13.77
CA GLY A 12 4.92 7.76 13.90
C GLY A 12 6.15 7.68 12.99
N LEU A 13 6.64 8.81 12.46
CA LEU A 13 7.76 8.89 11.51
C LEU A 13 9.14 8.55 12.12
N ASP A 14 9.19 8.27 13.42
CA ASP A 14 10.38 7.76 14.12
C ASP A 14 10.44 6.22 14.15
N SER A 15 9.44 5.53 13.58
CA SER A 15 9.41 4.07 13.43
C SER A 15 9.56 3.67 11.96
N GLU A 16 10.33 2.62 11.69
CA GLU A 16 10.39 2.01 10.36
C GLU A 16 9.21 1.05 10.18
N TYR A 17 8.46 1.19 9.09
CA TYR A 17 7.34 0.32 8.73
C TYR A 17 7.66 -0.47 7.48
N ASN A 18 7.56 -1.79 7.57
CA ASN A 18 7.73 -2.70 6.46
C ASN A 18 6.45 -2.73 5.62
N CYS A 19 6.61 -2.45 4.32
CA CYS A 19 5.51 -2.30 3.40
C CYS A 19 5.61 -3.28 2.25
N ILE A 20 4.47 -3.77 1.76
CA ILE A 20 4.35 -4.48 0.49
C ILE A 20 3.36 -3.79 -0.43
N ILE A 21 3.50 -4.03 -1.73
CA ILE A 21 2.51 -3.62 -2.75
C ILE A 21 1.90 -4.88 -3.35
N ILE A 22 0.58 -4.90 -3.48
CA ILE A 22 -0.15 -5.96 -4.16
C ILE A 22 -0.82 -5.36 -5.39
N GLY A 23 -0.47 -5.87 -6.58
CA GLY A 23 -0.79 -5.28 -7.88
C GLY A 23 0.39 -4.45 -8.43
N GLY A 24 1.19 -5.07 -9.28
CA GLY A 24 2.33 -4.49 -9.99
C GLY A 24 1.96 -3.80 -11.31
N GLY A 25 0.71 -3.36 -11.48
CA GLY A 25 0.30 -2.55 -12.63
C GLY A 25 0.81 -1.09 -12.56
N ASN A 26 0.25 -0.20 -13.37
CA ASN A 26 0.68 1.20 -13.46
C ASN A 26 0.74 1.92 -12.08
N MET A 27 -0.28 1.73 -11.23
CA MET A 27 -0.33 2.38 -9.92
C MET A 27 0.72 1.80 -8.97
N GLY A 28 0.86 0.47 -8.91
CA GLY A 28 1.90 -0.20 -8.13
C GLY A 28 3.29 0.23 -8.54
N HIS A 29 3.56 0.32 -9.85
CA HIS A 29 4.80 0.87 -10.39
C HIS A 29 5.06 2.31 -9.94
N ALA A 30 4.06 3.20 -10.04
CA ALA A 30 4.21 4.60 -9.67
C ALA A 30 4.54 4.75 -8.18
N ILE A 31 3.84 4.00 -7.33
CA ILE A 31 4.02 4.02 -5.87
C ILE A 31 5.40 3.44 -5.50
N ALA A 32 5.79 2.30 -6.06
CA ALA A 32 7.07 1.66 -5.76
C ALA A 32 8.29 2.52 -6.14
N ASN A 33 8.16 3.37 -7.17
CA ASN A 33 9.21 4.30 -7.58
C ASN A 33 9.18 5.63 -6.79
N TYR A 34 8.25 5.80 -5.85
CA TYR A 34 8.17 7.02 -5.06
C TYR A 34 9.23 7.00 -3.94
N GLU A 35 10.40 7.56 -4.23
CA GLU A 35 11.57 7.61 -3.33
C GLU A 35 11.32 8.26 -1.96
N ARG A 36 10.16 8.91 -1.78
CA ARG A 36 9.83 9.57 -0.51
C ARG A 36 9.41 8.57 0.57
N PHE A 37 8.86 7.40 0.25
CA PHE A 37 8.50 6.39 1.26
C PHE A 37 9.66 6.06 2.18
N LYS A 38 10.84 5.80 1.59
CA LYS A 38 12.06 5.50 2.33
C LYS A 38 12.54 6.65 3.21
N ARG A 39 12.24 7.91 2.85
CA ARG A 39 12.61 9.10 3.64
C ARG A 39 11.69 9.33 4.83
N GLU A 40 10.50 8.77 4.81
CA GLU A 40 9.46 8.94 5.82
C GLU A 40 9.28 7.64 6.66
N GLY A 41 10.27 6.73 6.66
CA GLY A 41 10.27 5.51 7.48
C GLY A 41 9.56 4.30 6.86
N VAL A 42 9.05 4.37 5.64
CA VAL A 42 8.33 3.26 5.00
C VAL A 42 9.25 2.49 4.05
N ILE A 43 9.50 1.21 4.36
CA ILE A 43 10.45 0.34 3.64
C ILE A 43 9.68 -0.66 2.77
N LEU A 44 9.76 -0.49 1.44
CA LEU A 44 9.20 -1.46 0.51
C LEU A 44 10.01 -2.76 0.53
N LYS A 45 9.39 -3.83 1.03
CA LYS A 45 9.99 -5.18 1.14
C LYS A 45 9.70 -6.05 -0.07
N GLY A 46 8.53 -5.89 -0.70
CA GLY A 46 8.12 -6.74 -1.81
C GLY A 46 6.96 -6.18 -2.61
N VAL A 47 6.85 -6.65 -3.85
CA VAL A 47 5.71 -6.40 -4.74
C VAL A 47 5.17 -7.75 -5.20
N PHE A 48 3.85 -7.91 -5.23
CA PHE A 48 3.19 -9.16 -5.58
C PHE A 48 2.18 -8.95 -6.71
N ASP A 49 2.11 -9.91 -7.62
CA ASP A 49 1.13 -9.95 -8.70
C ASP A 49 0.73 -11.40 -9.04
N VAL A 50 -0.36 -11.56 -9.79
CA VAL A 50 -0.79 -12.85 -10.38
C VAL A 50 -0.49 -12.92 -11.87
N ASP A 51 -0.29 -11.77 -12.54
CA ASP A 51 0.01 -11.73 -13.97
C ASP A 51 1.40 -12.31 -14.25
N PRO A 52 1.51 -13.43 -14.98
CA PRO A 52 2.81 -14.03 -15.33
C PRO A 52 3.73 -13.11 -16.13
N LEU A 53 3.18 -12.08 -16.80
CA LEU A 53 3.96 -11.09 -17.52
C LEU A 53 4.59 -10.05 -16.58
N THR A 54 3.98 -9.81 -15.43
CA THR A 54 4.48 -8.88 -14.41
C THR A 54 5.39 -9.58 -13.41
N VAL A 55 5.09 -10.82 -13.04
CA VAL A 55 5.92 -11.61 -12.13
C VAL A 55 7.32 -11.83 -12.71
N GLY A 56 8.34 -11.63 -11.87
CA GLY A 56 9.74 -11.70 -12.27
C GLY A 56 10.30 -10.41 -12.88
N THR A 57 9.45 -9.41 -13.18
CA THR A 57 9.92 -8.06 -13.54
C THR A 57 10.46 -7.32 -12.32
N VAL A 58 11.11 -6.18 -12.54
CA VAL A 58 11.65 -5.34 -11.47
C VAL A 58 10.85 -4.04 -11.39
N ILE A 59 10.41 -3.72 -10.18
CA ILE A 59 9.73 -2.47 -9.86
C ILE A 59 10.53 -1.76 -8.76
N GLY A 60 11.02 -0.56 -9.04
CA GLY A 60 11.96 0.13 -8.15
C GLY A 60 13.22 -0.72 -7.96
N SER A 61 13.45 -1.21 -6.75
CA SER A 61 14.58 -2.09 -6.40
C SER A 61 14.18 -3.51 -6.04
N VAL A 62 12.92 -3.91 -6.27
CA VAL A 62 12.40 -5.23 -5.87
C VAL A 62 11.91 -6.02 -7.07
N VAL A 63 12.11 -7.34 -7.04
CA VAL A 63 11.56 -8.27 -8.03
C VAL A 63 10.12 -8.57 -7.66
N VAL A 64 9.21 -8.51 -8.64
CA VAL A 64 7.81 -8.88 -8.44
C VAL A 64 7.70 -10.38 -8.21
N LYS A 65 7.10 -10.76 -7.09
CA LYS A 65 6.82 -12.13 -6.70
C LYS A 65 5.42 -12.55 -7.09
N HIS A 66 5.19 -13.85 -7.22
CA HIS A 66 3.83 -14.34 -7.42
C HIS A 66 3.04 -14.28 -6.12
N MET A 67 1.72 -14.04 -6.18
CA MET A 67 0.84 -14.00 -5.00
C MET A 67 0.87 -15.29 -4.15
N ASP A 68 1.26 -16.42 -4.72
CA ASP A 68 1.40 -17.68 -3.98
C ASP A 68 2.52 -17.64 -2.93
N GLU A 69 3.51 -16.74 -3.10
CA GLU A 69 4.61 -16.54 -2.13
C GLU A 69 4.21 -15.59 -0.97
N LEU A 70 3.03 -14.95 -1.05
CA LEU A 70 2.66 -13.84 -0.16
C LEU A 70 2.64 -14.24 1.32
N ASP A 71 1.98 -15.36 1.64
CA ASP A 71 1.79 -15.81 3.03
C ASP A 71 3.11 -16.09 3.74
N GLU A 72 4.01 -16.83 3.07
CA GLU A 72 5.34 -17.15 3.61
C GLU A 72 6.20 -15.90 3.72
N PHE A 73 6.08 -15.00 2.73
CA PHE A 73 6.81 -13.75 2.74
C PHE A 73 6.39 -12.85 3.91
N ILE A 74 5.08 -12.66 4.14
CA ILE A 74 4.58 -11.82 5.23
C ILE A 74 5.06 -12.35 6.58
N LYS A 75 4.95 -13.67 6.80
CA LYS A 75 5.41 -14.33 8.03
C LYS A 75 6.91 -14.18 8.28
N SER A 76 7.71 -14.14 7.22
CA SER A 76 9.18 -14.10 7.31
C SER A 76 9.77 -12.69 7.36
N ASN A 77 9.01 -11.67 6.99
CA ASN A 77 9.52 -10.30 6.82
C ASN A 77 8.85 -9.27 7.74
N GLU A 78 7.84 -9.67 8.53
CA GLU A 78 7.08 -8.80 9.45
C GLU A 78 6.53 -7.56 8.73
N ILE A 79 5.39 -7.70 8.06
CA ILE A 79 4.81 -6.62 7.25
C ILE A 79 3.78 -5.83 8.06
N ASP A 80 3.98 -4.52 8.14
CA ASP A 80 3.10 -3.60 8.85
C ASP A 80 2.00 -3.05 7.94
N ILE A 81 2.35 -2.75 6.68
CA ILE A 81 1.50 -2.05 5.71
C ILE A 81 1.37 -2.83 4.40
N ALA A 82 0.14 -3.00 3.91
CA ALA A 82 -0.14 -3.46 2.55
C ALA A 82 -0.77 -2.35 1.71
N ILE A 83 -0.16 -2.05 0.56
CA ILE A 83 -0.74 -1.13 -0.44
C ILE A 83 -1.48 -1.98 -1.47
N LEU A 84 -2.81 -1.81 -1.57
CA LEU A 84 -3.63 -2.53 -2.53
C LEU A 84 -3.87 -1.70 -3.78
N CYS A 85 -3.28 -2.15 -4.89
CA CYS A 85 -3.41 -1.59 -6.23
C CYS A 85 -4.08 -2.59 -7.17
N VAL A 86 -5.16 -3.22 -6.72
CA VAL A 86 -5.82 -4.32 -7.42
C VAL A 86 -7.23 -3.95 -7.91
N PRO A 87 -7.79 -4.68 -8.89
CA PRO A 87 -9.17 -4.51 -9.30
C PRO A 87 -10.16 -4.74 -8.15
N ARG A 88 -11.36 -4.17 -8.29
CA ARG A 88 -12.45 -4.24 -7.30
C ARG A 88 -12.77 -5.68 -6.88
N GLU A 89 -12.75 -6.58 -7.86
CA GLU A 89 -13.19 -7.97 -7.74
C GLU A 89 -12.33 -8.77 -6.77
N VAL A 90 -11.08 -8.36 -6.54
CA VAL A 90 -10.12 -9.08 -5.71
C VAL A 90 -9.68 -8.30 -4.47
N GLY A 91 -9.94 -7.00 -4.39
CA GLY A 91 -9.46 -6.14 -3.30
C GLY A 91 -9.89 -6.63 -1.91
N GLN A 92 -11.15 -7.02 -1.72
CA GLN A 92 -11.62 -7.56 -0.43
C GLN A 92 -10.90 -8.86 -0.06
N LYS A 93 -10.74 -9.79 -1.02
CA LYS A 93 -10.07 -11.07 -0.78
C LYS A 93 -8.62 -10.86 -0.32
N VAL A 94 -7.91 -9.96 -1.00
CA VAL A 94 -6.52 -9.63 -0.67
C VAL A 94 -6.44 -8.94 0.69
N ALA A 95 -7.35 -8.01 0.99
CA ALA A 95 -7.40 -7.33 2.29
C ALA A 95 -7.64 -8.31 3.45
N THR A 96 -8.58 -9.25 3.30
CA THR A 96 -8.80 -10.33 4.27
C THR A 96 -7.54 -11.18 4.44
N GLN A 97 -6.90 -11.60 3.35
CA GLN A 97 -5.69 -12.42 3.40
C GLN A 97 -4.54 -11.73 4.17
N VAL A 98 -4.23 -10.47 3.86
CA VAL A 98 -3.12 -9.77 4.54
C VAL A 98 -3.42 -9.48 6.00
N THR A 99 -4.68 -9.20 6.35
CA THR A 99 -5.09 -8.93 7.74
C THR A 99 -5.06 -10.20 8.60
N GLU A 100 -5.46 -11.35 8.04
CA GLU A 100 -5.30 -12.67 8.70
C GLU A 100 -3.83 -13.03 8.98
N LEU A 101 -2.91 -12.50 8.16
CA LEU A 101 -1.46 -12.67 8.33
C LEU A 101 -0.82 -11.65 9.29
N GLY A 102 -1.62 -10.75 9.87
CA GLY A 102 -1.20 -9.81 10.91
C GLY A 102 -0.88 -8.39 10.43
N VAL A 103 -1.05 -8.08 9.14
CA VAL A 103 -0.88 -6.71 8.63
C VAL A 103 -1.92 -5.79 9.26
N LYS A 104 -1.48 -4.65 9.82
CA LYS A 104 -2.34 -3.70 10.56
C LYS A 104 -2.64 -2.41 9.82
N GLY A 105 -1.88 -2.09 8.77
CA GLY A 105 -2.12 -0.93 7.92
C GLY A 105 -2.48 -1.33 6.49
N ILE A 106 -3.50 -0.70 5.93
CA ILE A 106 -3.86 -0.84 4.53
C ILE A 106 -3.97 0.54 3.89
N LEU A 107 -3.24 0.75 2.80
CA LEU A 107 -3.44 1.88 1.89
C LEU A 107 -4.17 1.37 0.64
N ASN A 108 -5.46 1.70 0.53
CA ASN A 108 -6.35 1.13 -0.47
C ASN A 108 -6.53 2.07 -1.67
N PHE A 109 -5.98 1.68 -2.82
CA PHE A 109 -6.26 2.30 -4.12
C PHE A 109 -7.33 1.53 -4.91
N SER A 110 -7.84 0.42 -4.38
CA SER A 110 -8.89 -0.37 -5.02
C SER A 110 -10.22 0.38 -4.91
N PRO A 111 -11.09 0.38 -5.95
CA PRO A 111 -12.34 1.13 -5.94
C PRO A 111 -13.47 0.40 -5.19
N LEU A 112 -13.21 0.05 -3.92
CA LEU A 112 -14.19 -0.44 -2.95
C LEU A 112 -13.80 -0.03 -1.53
N ASP A 113 -14.80 0.09 -0.66
CA ASP A 113 -14.59 0.10 0.78
C ASP A 113 -14.31 -1.33 1.27
N LEU A 114 -13.28 -1.49 2.09
CA LEU A 114 -12.85 -2.78 2.62
C LEU A 114 -13.56 -3.09 3.94
N ASP A 115 -14.09 -4.30 4.07
CA ASP A 115 -14.60 -4.86 5.31
C ASP A 115 -13.47 -5.62 6.01
N VAL A 116 -12.85 -5.00 7.01
CA VAL A 116 -11.71 -5.55 7.76
C VAL A 116 -11.93 -5.41 9.26
N PRO A 117 -11.23 -6.19 10.10
CA PRO A 117 -11.31 -6.07 11.55
C PRO A 117 -11.04 -4.64 12.05
N SER A 118 -11.70 -4.25 13.15
CA SER A 118 -11.64 -2.88 13.69
C SER A 118 -10.25 -2.44 14.18
N ASP A 119 -9.34 -3.38 14.39
CA ASP A 119 -7.95 -3.13 14.79
C ASP A 119 -7.00 -2.94 13.59
N VAL A 120 -7.53 -2.97 12.36
CA VAL A 120 -6.81 -2.67 11.12
C VAL A 120 -7.15 -1.25 10.68
N VAL A 121 -6.13 -0.44 10.44
CA VAL A 121 -6.28 0.92 9.90
C VAL A 121 -6.32 0.86 8.38
N VAL A 122 -7.36 1.43 7.78
CA VAL A 122 -7.53 1.51 6.32
C VAL A 122 -7.62 2.96 5.91
N GLU A 123 -6.73 3.37 5.00
CA GLU A 123 -6.78 4.66 4.33
C GLU A 123 -7.14 4.48 2.86
N ASN A 124 -8.26 5.05 2.43
CA ASN A 124 -8.73 4.97 1.05
C ASN A 124 -8.20 6.15 0.22
N VAL A 125 -7.57 5.86 -0.91
CA VAL A 125 -7.04 6.87 -1.82
C VAL A 125 -7.90 6.93 -3.08
N ASN A 126 -8.66 8.02 -3.21
CA ASN A 126 -9.51 8.26 -4.37
C ASN A 126 -9.07 9.52 -5.14
N ILE A 127 -8.43 9.30 -6.30
CA ILE A 127 -8.00 10.39 -7.19
C ILE A 127 -9.21 11.11 -7.81
N THR A 128 -10.32 10.39 -8.05
CA THR A 128 -11.54 10.94 -8.63
C THR A 128 -12.19 11.97 -7.70
N ASP A 129 -12.19 11.74 -6.39
CA ASP A 129 -12.73 12.69 -5.42
C ASP A 129 -11.96 14.02 -5.42
N SER A 130 -10.63 13.93 -5.56
CA SER A 130 -9.77 15.11 -5.71
C SER A 130 -10.07 15.89 -6.98
N LEU A 131 -10.29 15.18 -8.11
CA LEU A 131 -10.67 15.80 -9.38
C LEU A 131 -12.06 16.46 -9.29
N PHE A 132 -13.05 15.78 -8.71
CA PHE A 132 -14.38 16.35 -8.54
C PHE A 132 -14.37 17.62 -7.69
N THR A 133 -13.59 17.61 -6.61
CA THR A 133 -13.36 18.80 -5.77
C THR A 133 -12.82 19.96 -6.61
N LEU A 134 -11.80 19.72 -7.45
CA LEU A 134 -11.27 20.76 -8.34
C LEU A 134 -12.30 21.25 -9.36
N THR A 135 -13.06 20.35 -9.99
CA THR A 135 -14.07 20.76 -10.98
C THR A 135 -15.21 21.57 -10.36
N TYR A 136 -15.58 21.25 -9.12
CA TYR A 136 -16.55 22.03 -8.36
C TYR A 136 -16.02 23.44 -8.09
N LEU A 137 -14.80 23.55 -7.56
CA LEU A 137 -14.18 24.85 -7.22
C LEU A 137 -13.90 25.75 -8.43
N LEU A 138 -13.70 25.17 -9.62
CA LEU A 138 -13.50 25.93 -10.86
C LEU A 138 -14.81 26.33 -11.55
N GLY A 139 -15.91 25.62 -11.25
CA GLY A 139 -17.23 25.90 -11.79
C GLY A 139 -17.99 26.98 -11.02
N GLU A 140 -17.48 27.37 -9.85
CA GLU A 140 -17.96 28.47 -9.00
C GLU A 140 -17.19 29.77 -9.30
#